data_AF-A0A3S0HFK4-F1
#
_entry.id   AF-A0A3S0HFK4-F1
#
_cell.length_a   1.000
_cell.length_b   1.000
_cell.length_c   1.000
_cell.angle_alpha   90.00
_cell.angle_beta   90.00
_cell.angle_gamma   90.00
#
_symmetry.space_group_name_H-M   'P 1'
#
loop_
_entity.id
_entity.type
_entity.pdbx_description
1 polymer ?
#
loop_
_entity_poly.entity_id
_entity_poly.type
_entity_poly.pdbx_seq_one_letter_code
_entity_poly.pdbx_strand_id
1 'polypeptide(L)'
;MADQLTTEIIEKIKAHADTGGEEITTSTDLNALGIHSLELTEIIFDLEEKYGIEIEMNTVDAWSNLKNVGDMVEAVRELIAKKA
;
A
#
# COMPACT_ATOMS: atom_id res chain seq x y z
N MET A 1 1.79 -0.18 19.63
CA MET A 1 3.04 -0.39 18.88
C MET A 1 2.67 -0.11 17.44
N ALA A 2 3.19 0.97 16.85
CA ALA A 2 2.92 1.25 15.44
C ALA A 2 3.38 0.02 14.65
N ASP A 3 2.45 -0.60 13.94
CA ASP A 3 2.70 -1.84 13.20
C ASP A 3 3.89 -1.60 12.26
N GLN A 4 4.92 -2.45 12.37
CA GLN A 4 6.12 -2.35 11.52
C GLN A 4 5.74 -2.35 10.03
N LEU A 5 4.69 -3.11 9.69
CA LEU A 5 4.05 -3.11 8.39
C LEU A 5 3.59 -1.71 7.94
N THR A 6 2.93 -0.95 8.82
CA THR A 6 2.47 0.41 8.51
C THR A 6 3.64 1.30 8.13
N THR A 7 4.73 1.27 8.90
CA THR A 7 5.93 2.07 8.61
C THR A 7 6.54 1.66 7.27
N GLU A 8 6.70 0.35 7.00
CA GLU A 8 7.27 -0.13 5.75
C GLU A 8 6.42 0.23 4.52
N ILE A 9 5.09 0.10 4.65
CA ILE A 9 4.14 0.49 3.61
C ILE A 9 4.24 1.98 3.34
N ILE A 10 4.22 2.80 4.39
CA ILE A 10 4.35 4.25 4.27
C ILE A 10 5.66 4.63 3.58
N GLU A 11 6.78 3.99 3.94
CA GLU A 11 8.07 4.25 3.29
C GLU A 11 8.07 3.84 1.81
N LYS A 12 7.46 2.70 1.46
CA LYS A 12 7.32 2.28 0.06
C LYS A 12 6.45 3.22 -0.74
N ILE A 13 5.28 3.56 -0.22
CA ILE A 13 4.39 4.56 -0.81
C ILE A 13 5.16 5.86 -0.99
N LYS A 14 5.93 6.31 0.01
CA LYS A 14 6.73 7.53 -0.07
C LYS A 14 7.85 7.48 -1.10
N ALA A 15 8.37 6.29 -1.40
CA ALA A 15 9.38 6.10 -2.43
C ALA A 15 8.80 6.16 -3.85
N HIS A 16 7.56 5.70 -4.03
CA HIS A 16 6.84 5.76 -5.31
C HIS A 16 6.04 7.05 -5.50
N ALA A 17 5.51 7.62 -4.42
CA ALA A 17 4.80 8.89 -4.40
C ALA A 17 5.76 10.07 -4.32
N ASP A 18 5.53 11.05 -5.17
CA ASP A 18 6.30 12.30 -5.15
C ASP A 18 5.77 13.22 -4.04
N THR A 19 6.28 13.01 -2.81
CA THR A 19 5.81 13.75 -1.63
C THR A 19 6.62 14.99 -1.29
N GLY A 20 7.67 15.30 -2.05
CA GLY A 20 8.52 16.47 -1.79
C GLY A 20 9.12 16.55 -0.37
N GLY A 21 9.03 15.48 0.44
CA GLY A 21 9.43 15.46 1.85
C GLY A 21 8.30 15.54 2.88
N GLU A 22 7.03 15.61 2.48
CA GLU A 22 5.89 15.64 3.41
C GLU A 22 5.75 14.35 4.24
N GLU A 23 5.19 14.48 5.44
CA GLU A 23 4.85 13.34 6.31
C GLU A 23 3.62 12.63 5.76
N ILE A 24 3.82 11.44 5.18
CA ILE A 24 2.73 10.53 4.84
C ILE A 24 2.22 9.90 6.13
N THR A 25 0.92 9.98 6.34
CA THR A 25 0.22 9.32 7.45
C THR A 25 -0.83 8.37 6.88
N THR A 26 -1.41 7.51 7.72
CA THR A 26 -2.51 6.63 7.30
C THR A 26 -3.75 7.39 6.82
N SER A 27 -3.91 8.67 7.17
CA SER A 27 -5.00 9.51 6.66
C SER A 27 -4.67 10.21 5.33
N THR A 28 -3.46 10.07 4.83
CA THR A 28 -3.06 10.70 3.56
C THR A 28 -3.70 9.96 2.38
N ASP A 29 -4.30 10.71 1.45
CA ASP A 29 -4.94 10.15 0.25
C ASP A 29 -3.90 9.65 -0.78
N LEU A 30 -4.00 8.40 -1.21
CA LEU A 30 -3.14 7.80 -2.26
C LEU A 30 -3.28 8.53 -3.59
N ASN A 31 -4.50 8.96 -3.92
CA ASN A 31 -4.77 9.75 -5.12
C ASN A 31 -4.14 11.15 -5.05
N ALA A 32 -4.05 11.74 -3.85
CA ALA A 32 -3.42 13.05 -3.66
C ALA A 32 -1.89 12.96 -3.76
N LEU A 33 -1.34 11.78 -3.43
CA LEU A 33 0.08 11.44 -3.56
C LEU A 33 0.53 11.22 -5.01
N GLY A 34 -0.39 11.33 -5.97
CA GLY A 34 -0.08 11.14 -7.40
C GLY A 34 0.04 9.67 -7.80
N ILE A 35 -0.28 8.73 -6.91
CA ILE A 35 -0.18 7.30 -7.21
C ILE A 35 -1.22 6.94 -8.27
N HIS A 36 -0.75 6.76 -9.49
CA HIS A 36 -1.58 6.32 -10.61
C HIS A 36 -1.64 4.79 -10.70
N SER A 37 -2.54 4.25 -11.54
CA SER A 37 -2.71 2.80 -11.72
C SER A 37 -1.41 2.05 -12.04
N LEU A 38 -0.43 2.73 -12.64
CA LEU A 38 0.87 2.17 -12.96
C LEU A 38 1.75 2.01 -11.71
N GLU A 39 1.87 3.05 -10.88
CA GLU A 39 2.56 2.98 -9.58
C GLU A 39 1.86 2.00 -8.62
N LEU A 40 0.52 1.98 -8.59
CA LEU A 40 -0.24 0.99 -7.83
C LEU A 40 0.13 -0.44 -8.24
N THR A 41 0.28 -0.69 -9.55
CA THR A 41 0.68 -2.00 -10.07
C THR A 41 2.10 -2.35 -9.63
N GLU A 42 3.06 -1.42 -9.71
CA GLU A 42 4.43 -1.64 -9.24
C GLU A 42 4.50 -1.91 -7.74
N ILE A 43 3.76 -1.14 -6.93
CA ILE A 43 3.67 -1.32 -5.49
C ILE A 43 3.08 -2.69 -5.16
N ILE A 44 2.04 -3.13 -5.87
CA ILE A 44 1.44 -4.46 -5.72
C ILE A 44 2.50 -5.54 -5.97
N PHE A 45 3.20 -5.48 -7.10
CA PHE A 45 4.24 -6.47 -7.45
C PHE A 45 5.35 -6.53 -6.41
N ASP A 46 5.84 -5.37 -5.96
CA ASP A 46 6.90 -5.31 -4.96
C ASP A 46 6.42 -5.87 -3.59
N LEU A 47 5.17 -5.62 -3.22
CA LEU A 47 4.57 -6.16 -1.99
C LEU A 47 4.34 -7.68 -2.07
N GLU A 48 3.93 -8.19 -3.24
CA GLU A 48 3.85 -9.63 -3.52
C GLU A 48 5.21 -10.30 -3.36
N GLU A 49 6.27 -9.77 -3.96
CA GLU A 49 7.62 -10.34 -3.82
C GLU A 49 8.15 -10.22 -2.38
N LYS A 50 7.97 -9.05 -1.75
CA LYS A 50 8.53 -8.76 -0.43
C LYS A 50 7.88 -9.59 0.68
N TYR A 51 6.55 -9.65 0.68
CA TYR A 51 5.80 -10.41 1.69
C TYR A 51 5.51 -11.85 1.23
N GLY A 52 5.85 -12.17 -0.01
CA GLY A 52 5.55 -13.43 -0.65
C GLY A 52 4.06 -13.62 -0.91
N ILE A 53 3.19 -12.63 -0.75
CA ILE A 53 1.73 -12.79 -0.87
C ILE A 53 1.31 -12.87 -2.35
N GLU A 54 0.15 -13.46 -2.63
CA GLU A 54 -0.42 -13.51 -3.98
C GLU A 54 -1.73 -12.70 -3.93
N ILE A 55 -1.77 -11.57 -4.62
CA ILE A 55 -2.90 -10.65 -4.62
C ILE A 55 -3.91 -11.15 -5.64
N GLU A 56 -4.90 -11.90 -5.15
CA GLU A 56 -6.03 -12.34 -5.98
C GLU A 56 -6.80 -11.14 -6.57
N MET A 57 -7.49 -11.36 -7.70
CA MET A 57 -8.26 -10.35 -8.43
C MET A 57 -9.27 -9.60 -7.54
N ASN A 58 -9.87 -10.28 -6.54
CA ASN A 58 -10.74 -9.66 -5.54
C ASN A 58 -10.02 -8.58 -4.72
N THR A 59 -8.74 -8.77 -4.46
CA THR A 59 -7.92 -7.84 -3.70
C THR A 59 -7.42 -6.71 -4.57
N VAL A 60 -7.10 -6.95 -5.85
CA VAL A 60 -6.82 -5.86 -6.81
C VAL A 60 -7.99 -4.87 -6.90
N ASP A 61 -9.22 -5.37 -6.86
CA ASP A 61 -10.44 -4.54 -6.85
C ASP A 61 -10.59 -3.75 -5.54
N ALA A 62 -10.29 -4.38 -4.40
CA ALA A 62 -10.21 -3.70 -3.11
C ALA A 62 -9.13 -2.61 -3.10
N TRP A 63 -8.00 -2.88 -3.75
CA TRP A 63 -6.86 -1.96 -3.85
C TRP A 63 -7.15 -0.76 -4.76
N SER A 64 -7.90 -1.00 -5.83
CA SER A 64 -8.40 0.05 -6.73
C SER A 64 -9.41 0.98 -6.05
N ASN A 65 -10.05 0.52 -4.97
CA ASN A 65 -11.00 1.30 -4.17
C ASN A 65 -10.35 2.00 -2.95
N LEU A 66 -9.05 1.81 -2.72
CA LEU A 66 -8.36 2.44 -1.60
C LEU A 66 -8.30 3.95 -1.80
N LYS A 67 -8.61 4.69 -0.75
CA LYS A 67 -8.59 6.15 -0.78
C LYS A 67 -7.35 6.68 -0.13
N ASN A 68 -7.01 6.13 1.04
CA ASN A 68 -5.89 6.57 1.84
C ASN A 68 -4.88 5.45 2.09
N VAL A 69 -3.71 5.84 2.61
CA VAL A 69 -2.62 4.93 2.95
C VAL A 69 -3.03 3.92 4.03
N GLY A 70 -3.89 4.30 4.97
CA GLY A 70 -4.43 3.44 6.00
C GLY A 70 -5.18 2.24 5.43
N ASP A 71 -6.07 2.48 4.46
CA ASP A 71 -6.81 1.42 3.77
C ASP A 71 -5.83 0.41 3.14
N MET A 72 -4.75 0.91 2.52
CA MET A 72 -3.74 0.05 1.88
C MET A 72 -2.97 -0.81 2.88
N VAL A 73 -2.59 -0.22 4.02
CA VAL A 73 -1.91 -0.92 5.11
C VAL A 73 -2.80 -2.03 5.66
N GLU A 74 -4.09 -1.77 5.88
CA GLU A 74 -5.03 -2.78 6.35
C GLU A 74 -5.21 -3.89 5.31
N ALA A 75 -5.37 -3.56 4.04
CA ALA A 75 -5.52 -4.55 2.97
C ALA A 75 -4.30 -5.49 2.87
N VAL A 76 -3.08 -4.95 2.94
CA VAL A 76 -1.85 -5.78 2.97
C VAL A 76 -1.79 -6.62 4.24
N ARG A 77 -2.15 -6.05 5.39
CA ARG A 77 -2.16 -6.76 6.67
C ARG A 77 -3.09 -7.97 6.61
N GLU A 78 -4.29 -7.81 6.08
CA GLU A 78 -5.26 -8.88 5.92
C GLU A 78 -4.76 -9.96 4.95
N LEU A 79 -4.09 -9.59 3.86
CA LEU A 79 -3.50 -10.55 2.93
C LEU A 79 -2.40 -11.39 3.57
N ILE A 80 -1.47 -10.76 4.29
CA ILE A 80 -0.42 -11.46 5.02
C ILE A 80 -1.03 -12.39 6.07
N ALA A 81 -2.04 -11.91 6.80
CA ALA A 81 -2.72 -12.70 7.83
C ALA A 81 -3.53 -13.87 7.25
N LYS A 82 -4.10 -13.74 6.05
CA LYS A 82 -4.76 -14.85 5.33
C LYS A 82 -3.79 -15.88 4.79
N LYS A 83 -2.56 -15.47 4.47
CA LYS A 83 -1.51 -16.36 3.97
C LYS A 83 -0.81 -17.14 5.10
N ALA A 84 -0.71 -16.55 6.30
CA ALA A 84 -0.10 -17.16 7.49
C ALA A 84 -0.93 -18.30 8.08
#